data_AF-A0A5C9BCE3-F1
#
_entry.id   AF-A0A5C9BCE3-F1
#
_cell.length_a   1.000
_cell.length_b   1.000
_cell.length_c   1.000
_cell.angle_alpha   90.00
_cell.angle_beta   90.00
_cell.angle_gamma   90.00
#
_symmetry.space_group_name_H-M   'P 1'
#
loop_
_entity.id
_entity.type
_entity.pdbx_description
1 polymer ?
#
loop_
_entity_poly.entity_id
_entity_poly.type
_entity_poly.pdbx_seq_one_letter_code
_entity_poly.pdbx_strand_id
1 'polypeptide(L)'
;MACERTLILFKPDAVQRRLCGELLSRIENKGLKIVGLKMLQVTPELSKKHYAEHVSKPFYPLLESFIIAGPVVALAVEGPEAVSVMRTMLGPTNGRQAAPGTIRGDFGVSRQMNLVHGSDSVEAAQRELAIYFKPEKIIEYQPTLAPWVCECQWMGTPTCHAALRATPTIRRCVFVAG
;
A
#
# COMPACT_ATOMS: atom_id res chain seq x y z
N MET A 1 16.06 1.26 -9.06
CA MET A 1 15.79 2.25 -8.00
C MET A 1 15.64 1.51 -6.67
N ALA A 2 15.82 2.17 -5.54
CA ALA A 2 15.58 1.54 -4.24
C ALA A 2 14.06 1.37 -4.01
N CYS A 3 13.65 0.29 -3.34
CA CYS A 3 12.25 0.10 -2.97
C CYS A 3 11.87 1.06 -1.83
N GLU A 4 10.74 1.73 -1.97
CA GLU A 4 10.12 2.56 -0.95
C GLU A 4 9.03 1.77 -0.22
N ARG A 5 8.76 2.14 1.03
CA ARG A 5 7.61 1.65 1.81
C ARG A 5 6.68 2.81 2.13
N THR A 6 5.37 2.58 2.07
CA THR A 6 4.34 3.54 2.42
C THR A 6 3.27 2.93 3.32
N LEU A 7 2.68 3.75 4.20
CA LEU A 7 1.53 3.34 5.00
C LEU A 7 0.26 3.60 4.21
N ILE A 8 -0.59 2.58 4.13
CA ILE A 8 -1.96 2.70 3.63
C ILE A 8 -2.92 2.29 4.74
N LEU A 9 -3.95 3.10 4.98
CA LEU A 9 -5.03 2.73 5.90
C LEU A 9 -6.34 2.64 5.13
N PHE A 10 -7.05 1.53 5.24
CA PHE A 10 -8.46 1.45 4.88
C PHE A 10 -9.27 1.89 6.09
N LYS A 11 -9.88 3.07 5.96
CA LYS A 11 -10.65 3.73 7.00
C LYS A 11 -11.95 2.96 7.32
N PRO A 12 -12.66 3.31 8.41
CA PRO A 12 -13.83 2.54 8.84
C PRO A 12 -14.92 2.42 7.78
N ASP A 13 -15.12 3.44 6.94
CA ASP A 13 -16.06 3.41 5.82
C ASP A 13 -15.69 2.37 4.76
N ALA A 14 -14.40 2.16 4.45
CA ALA A 14 -13.97 1.10 3.54
C ALA A 14 -14.23 -0.30 4.10
N VAL A 15 -14.02 -0.48 5.41
CA VAL A 15 -14.27 -1.76 6.09
C VAL A 15 -15.77 -2.05 6.17
N GLN A 16 -16.57 -1.09 6.62
CA GLN A 16 -18.03 -1.22 6.77
C GLN A 16 -18.73 -1.45 5.42
N ARG A 17 -18.20 -0.87 4.34
CA ARG A 17 -18.68 -1.10 2.96
C ARG A 17 -18.14 -2.39 2.32
N ARG A 18 -17.34 -3.18 3.06
CA ARG A 18 -16.75 -4.45 2.60
C ARG A 18 -15.87 -4.29 1.35
N LEU A 19 -15.17 -3.17 1.24
CA LEU A 19 -14.32 -2.85 0.09
C LEU A 19 -12.87 -3.31 0.26
N CYS A 20 -12.48 -3.86 1.41
CA CYS A 20 -11.08 -4.22 1.67
C CYS A 20 -10.48 -5.17 0.64
N GLY A 21 -11.24 -6.19 0.19
CA GLY A 21 -10.77 -7.13 -0.84
C GLY A 21 -10.49 -6.42 -2.16
N GLU A 22 -11.43 -5.60 -2.63
CA GLU A 22 -11.27 -4.79 -3.86
C GLU A 22 -10.06 -3.87 -3.78
N LEU A 23 -9.87 -3.18 -2.65
CA LEU A 23 -8.73 -2.28 -2.46
C LEU A 23 -7.39 -3.03 -2.40
N LEU A 24 -7.34 -4.19 -1.75
CA LEU A 24 -6.16 -5.07 -1.77
C LEU A 24 -5.84 -5.51 -3.19
N SER A 25 -6.83 -6.01 -3.92
CA SER A 25 -6.67 -6.47 -5.29
C SER A 25 -6.12 -5.36 -6.19
N ARG A 26 -6.52 -4.09 -6.02
CA ARG A 26 -5.92 -2.99 -6.80
C ARG A 26 -4.43 -2.78 -6.52
N ILE A 27 -4.00 -2.94 -5.27
CA ILE A 27 -2.59 -2.82 -4.87
C ILE A 27 -1.79 -4.00 -5.43
N GLU A 28 -2.31 -5.22 -5.29
CA GLU A 28 -1.68 -6.45 -5.79
C GLU A 28 -1.61 -6.46 -7.33
N ASN A 29 -2.70 -6.10 -8.01
CA ASN A 29 -2.75 -6.02 -9.48
C ASN A 29 -1.82 -4.95 -10.04
N LYS A 30 -1.49 -3.90 -9.26
CA LYS A 30 -0.46 -2.93 -9.64
C LYS A 30 0.94 -3.54 -9.62
N GLY A 31 1.13 -4.65 -8.89
CA GLY A 31 2.44 -5.28 -8.67
C GLY A 31 3.17 -4.75 -7.43
N LEU A 32 2.49 -4.00 -6.55
CA LEU A 32 3.07 -3.55 -5.29
C LEU A 32 3.02 -4.68 -4.26
N LYS A 33 4.06 -4.75 -3.42
CA LYS A 33 4.23 -5.81 -2.42
C LYS A 33 3.60 -5.39 -1.10
N ILE A 34 2.73 -6.22 -0.54
CA ILE A 34 2.24 -6.05 0.83
C ILE A 34 3.23 -6.75 1.75
N VAL A 35 3.89 -5.97 2.61
CA VAL A 35 4.90 -6.45 3.59
C VAL A 35 4.40 -6.40 5.03
N GLY A 36 3.23 -5.82 5.25
CA GLY A 36 2.54 -5.85 6.55
C GLY A 36 1.06 -5.60 6.34
N LEU A 37 0.23 -6.35 7.06
CA LEU A 37 -1.24 -6.20 7.01
C LEU A 37 -1.82 -6.57 8.37
N LYS A 38 -2.67 -5.69 8.93
CA LYS A 38 -3.42 -5.99 10.15
C LYS A 38 -4.69 -5.17 10.24
N MET A 39 -5.71 -5.73 10.88
CA MET A 39 -6.90 -4.99 11.31
C MET A 39 -6.72 -4.54 12.76
N LEU A 40 -7.17 -3.32 13.08
CA LEU A 40 -7.13 -2.78 14.44
C LEU A 40 -8.26 -1.78 14.69
N GLN A 41 -8.59 -1.57 15.95
CA GLN A 41 -9.39 -0.43 16.40
C GLN A 41 -8.44 0.73 16.69
N VAL A 42 -8.65 1.90 16.07
CA VAL A 42 -7.85 3.09 16.35
C VAL A 42 -8.31 3.71 17.66
N THR A 43 -7.38 3.97 18.59
CA THR A 43 -7.66 4.68 19.84
C THR A 43 -7.49 6.19 19.66
N PRO A 44 -8.07 7.04 20.53
CA PRO A 44 -7.85 8.49 20.48
C PRO A 44 -6.37 8.88 20.54
N GLU A 45 -5.57 8.17 21.35
CA GLU A 45 -4.13 8.40 21.46
C GLU A 45 -3.41 8.08 20.15
N LEU A 46 -3.81 6.99 19.48
CA LEU A 46 -3.26 6.61 18.18
C LEU A 46 -3.68 7.61 17.09
N SER A 47 -4.93 8.07 17.11
CA SER A 47 -5.43 9.13 16.21
C SER A 47 -4.60 10.41 16.34
N LYS A 48 -4.35 10.88 17.57
CA LYS A 48 -3.54 12.08 17.82
C LYS A 48 -2.11 11.93 17.33
N LYS A 49 -1.51 10.75 17.49
CA LYS A 49 -0.16 10.46 16.95
C LYS A 49 -0.13 10.47 15.43
N HIS A 50 -1.11 9.82 14.80
CA HIS A 50 -1.21 9.75 13.35
C HIS A 50 -1.47 11.13 12.72
N TYR A 51 -2.37 11.91 13.31
CA TYR A 51 -2.76 13.23 12.83
C TYR A 51 -2.10 14.36 13.61
N ALA A 52 -0.86 14.18 14.10
CA ALA A 52 -0.17 15.15 14.96
C ALA A 52 -0.16 16.56 14.37
N GLU A 53 0.02 16.68 13.05
CA GLU A 53 0.03 17.95 12.30
C GLU A 53 -1.35 18.58 12.12
N HIS A 54 -2.42 17.84 12.42
CA HIS A 54 -3.81 18.26 12.25
C HIS A 54 -4.55 18.46 13.57
N VAL A 55 -4.00 18.08 14.72
CA VAL A 55 -4.69 18.13 16.03
C VAL A 55 -5.26 19.53 16.35
N SER A 56 -4.56 20.60 15.94
CA SER A 56 -5.00 21.99 16.15
C SER A 56 -5.98 22.53 15.10
N LYS A 57 -6.31 21.75 14.06
CA LYS A 57 -7.18 22.18 12.96
C LYS A 57 -8.65 22.00 13.34
N PRO A 58 -9.55 22.91 12.88
CA PRO A 58 -10.97 22.88 13.26
C PRO A 58 -11.71 21.61 12.80
N PHE A 59 -11.20 20.92 11.78
CA PHE A 59 -11.80 19.68 11.28
C PHE A 59 -11.33 18.41 12.03
N TYR A 60 -10.33 18.51 12.91
CA TYR A 60 -9.77 17.35 13.60
C TYR A 60 -10.77 16.61 14.50
N PRO A 61 -11.63 17.27 15.30
CA PRO A 61 -12.59 16.55 16.15
C PRO A 61 -13.49 15.59 15.35
N LEU A 62 -13.94 16.02 14.17
CA LEU A 62 -14.72 15.16 13.27
C LEU A 62 -13.88 14.00 12.73
N LEU A 63 -12.63 14.27 12.33
CA LEU A 63 -11.71 13.26 11.80
C LEU A 63 -11.37 12.18 12.86
N GLU A 64 -11.10 12.59 14.09
CA GLU A 64 -10.86 11.71 15.23
C GLU A 64 -12.11 10.87 15.51
N SER A 65 -13.29 11.51 15.66
CA SER A 65 -14.54 10.78 15.92
C SER A 65 -14.84 9.72 14.84
N PHE A 66 -14.48 10.00 13.59
CA PHE A 66 -14.68 9.09 12.48
C PHE A 66 -13.69 7.92 12.50
N ILE A 67 -12.38 8.19 12.64
CA ILE A 67 -11.37 7.13 12.55
C ILE A 67 -11.46 6.14 13.71
N ILE A 68 -11.95 6.57 14.88
CA ILE A 68 -12.16 5.71 16.05
C ILE A 68 -13.52 5.01 16.06
N ALA A 69 -14.44 5.33 15.13
CA ALA A 69 -15.81 4.79 15.12
C ALA A 69 -15.89 3.31 14.70
N GLY A 70 -14.81 2.74 14.16
CA GLY A 70 -14.80 1.36 13.70
C GLY A 70 -13.41 0.85 13.36
N PRO A 71 -13.32 -0.42 12.93
CA PRO A 71 -12.05 -1.03 12.60
C PRO A 71 -11.42 -0.39 11.36
N VAL A 72 -10.10 -0.35 11.35
CA VAL A 72 -9.25 0.07 10.24
C VAL A 72 -8.38 -1.11 9.82
N VAL A 73 -8.09 -1.21 8.53
CA VAL A 73 -7.03 -2.11 8.04
C VAL A 73 -5.80 -1.27 7.73
N ALA A 74 -4.69 -1.55 8.41
CA ALA A 74 -3.41 -0.93 8.14
C ALA A 74 -2.55 -1.85 7.27
N LEU A 75 -1.91 -1.28 6.25
CA LEU A 75 -1.01 -1.97 5.34
C LEU A 75 0.33 -1.24 5.29
N ALA A 76 1.41 -2.02 5.28
CA ALA A 76 2.72 -1.58 4.82
C ALA A 76 2.90 -2.08 3.39
N VAL A 77 2.94 -1.16 2.44
CA VAL A 77 3.04 -1.43 1.00
C VAL A 77 4.41 -1.01 0.51
N GLU A 78 5.00 -1.79 -0.37
CA GLU A 78 6.35 -1.61 -0.84
C GLU A 78 6.48 -1.76 -2.35
N GLY A 79 7.35 -0.96 -2.96
CA GLY A 79 7.64 -1.02 -4.38
C GLY A 79 8.44 0.18 -4.86
N PRO A 80 8.68 0.30 -6.19
CA PRO A 80 9.29 1.50 -6.76
C PRO A 80 8.37 2.69 -6.56
N GLU A 81 8.90 3.79 -6.00
CA GLU A 81 8.14 5.03 -5.82
C GLU A 81 6.78 4.81 -5.13
N ALA A 82 6.71 3.86 -4.19
CA ALA A 82 5.46 3.34 -3.63
C ALA A 82 4.57 4.47 -3.08
N VAL A 83 5.17 5.52 -2.52
CA VAL A 83 4.43 6.68 -2.03
C VAL A 83 3.69 7.39 -3.17
N SER A 84 4.41 7.79 -4.24
CA SER A 84 3.81 8.55 -5.35
C SER A 84 2.84 7.70 -6.17
N VAL A 85 3.16 6.42 -6.39
CA VAL A 85 2.31 5.46 -7.09
C VAL A 85 1.02 5.24 -6.34
N MET A 86 1.08 4.99 -5.03
CA MET A 86 -0.13 4.83 -4.22
C MET A 86 -0.96 6.10 -4.21
N ARG A 87 -0.35 7.28 -4.01
CA ARG A 87 -1.08 8.56 -4.04
C ARG A 87 -1.84 8.78 -5.34
N THR A 88 -1.23 8.44 -6.47
CA THR A 88 -1.88 8.49 -7.79
C THR A 88 -3.07 7.52 -7.86
N MET A 89 -2.89 6.27 -7.41
CA MET A 89 -3.97 5.27 -7.39
C MET A 89 -5.14 5.65 -6.47
N LEU A 90 -4.87 6.30 -5.33
CA LEU A 90 -5.93 6.74 -4.42
C LEU A 90 -6.78 7.85 -5.05
N GLY A 91 -6.18 8.74 -5.83
CA GLY A 91 -6.82 9.96 -6.33
C GLY A 91 -6.85 11.10 -5.29
N PRO A 92 -7.31 12.31 -5.67
CA PRO A 92 -7.34 13.47 -4.78
C PRO A 92 -8.21 13.23 -3.53
N THR A 93 -7.97 14.00 -2.47
CA THR A 93 -8.64 13.81 -1.16
C THR A 93 -10.16 13.89 -1.24
N ASN A 94 -10.72 14.72 -2.12
CA ASN A 94 -12.16 14.80 -2.34
C ASN A 94 -12.59 13.80 -3.41
N GLY A 95 -13.27 12.71 -3.01
CA GLY A 95 -13.66 11.62 -3.93
C GLY A 95 -14.56 12.07 -5.07
N ARG A 96 -15.41 13.09 -4.84
CA ARG A 96 -16.27 13.68 -5.88
C ARG A 96 -15.51 14.38 -7.01
N GLN A 97 -14.24 14.71 -6.79
CA GLN A 97 -13.35 15.35 -7.76
C GLN A 97 -12.27 14.39 -8.27
N ALA A 98 -12.28 13.13 -7.81
CA ALA A 98 -11.31 12.14 -8.21
C ALA A 98 -11.70 11.51 -9.55
N ALA A 99 -10.72 11.29 -10.41
CA ALA A 99 -10.95 10.71 -11.73
C ALA A 99 -11.44 9.26 -11.62
N PRO A 100 -12.32 8.80 -12.52
CA PRO A 100 -12.67 7.39 -12.65
C PRO A 100 -11.42 6.51 -12.80
N GLY A 101 -11.45 5.32 -12.20
CA GLY A 101 -10.32 4.39 -12.11
C GLY A 101 -9.43 4.58 -10.88
N THR A 102 -9.47 5.75 -10.22
CA THR A 102 -8.85 5.92 -8.90
C THR A 102 -9.76 5.34 -7.81
N ILE A 103 -9.18 4.89 -6.69
CA ILE A 103 -9.97 4.32 -5.58
C ILE A 103 -11.05 5.30 -5.09
N ARG A 104 -10.69 6.58 -4.92
CA ARG A 104 -11.64 7.59 -4.46
C ARG A 104 -12.62 8.01 -5.54
N GLY A 105 -12.26 7.95 -6.82
CA GLY A 105 -13.17 8.25 -7.92
C GLY A 105 -14.24 7.18 -8.10
N ASP A 106 -13.86 5.91 -7.95
CA ASP A 106 -14.80 4.80 -8.15
C ASP A 106 -15.72 4.58 -6.95
N PHE A 107 -15.24 4.87 -5.73
CA PHE A 107 -15.96 4.49 -4.52
C PHE A 107 -16.23 5.66 -3.55
N GLY A 108 -15.57 6.80 -3.68
CA GLY A 108 -15.61 7.90 -2.73
C GLY A 108 -16.64 8.99 -3.09
N VAL A 109 -17.46 9.39 -2.11
CA VAL A 109 -18.47 10.45 -2.27
C VAL A 109 -18.25 11.65 -1.33
N SER A 110 -17.24 11.59 -0.47
CA SER A 110 -16.92 12.61 0.54
C SER A 110 -15.44 13.00 0.50
N ARG A 111 -15.10 14.07 1.22
CA ARG A 111 -13.72 14.53 1.42
C ARG A 111 -13.08 13.91 2.65
N GLN A 112 -13.77 13.89 3.79
CA GLN A 112 -13.22 13.33 5.04
C GLN A 112 -13.34 11.80 5.09
N MET A 113 -14.51 11.26 4.75
CA MET A 113 -14.81 9.82 4.63
C MET A 113 -14.56 9.36 3.20
N ASN A 114 -13.27 9.32 2.86
CA ASN A 114 -12.78 9.04 1.51
C ASN A 114 -12.09 7.67 1.42
N LEU A 115 -12.52 6.71 2.24
CA LEU A 115 -12.12 5.29 2.25
C LEU A 115 -10.69 4.99 2.67
N VAL A 116 -9.72 5.79 2.25
CA VAL A 116 -8.32 5.42 2.29
C VAL A 116 -7.43 6.59 2.72
N HIS A 117 -6.44 6.29 3.56
CA HIS A 117 -5.27 7.13 3.81
C HIS A 117 -4.08 6.56 3.06
N GLY A 118 -3.19 7.44 2.61
CA GLY A 118 -1.87 7.09 2.12
C GLY A 118 -0.89 8.22 2.39
N SER A 119 0.29 7.86 2.91
CA SER A 119 1.36 8.79 3.25
C SER A 119 1.67 9.74 2.09
N ASP A 120 1.98 10.99 2.39
CA ASP A 120 2.15 12.07 1.40
C ASP A 120 3.61 12.33 0.99
N SER A 121 4.57 11.90 1.80
CA SER A 121 6.00 11.86 1.48
C SER A 121 6.67 10.59 2.01
N VAL A 122 7.93 10.36 1.62
CA VAL A 122 8.75 9.24 2.11
C VAL A 122 9.02 9.38 3.61
N GLU A 123 9.27 10.60 4.10
CA GLU A 123 9.49 10.90 5.51
C GLU A 123 8.21 10.67 6.33
N ALA A 124 7.07 11.12 5.81
CA ALA A 124 5.77 10.85 6.43
C ALA A 124 5.49 9.36 6.47
N ALA A 125 5.77 8.62 5.39
CA ALA A 125 5.63 7.17 5.33
C ALA A 125 6.45 6.45 6.39
N GLN A 126 7.72 6.81 6.56
CA GLN A 126 8.58 6.21 7.60
C GLN A 126 8.04 6.43 9.00
N ARG A 127 7.66 7.69 9.32
CA ARG A 127 7.06 8.05 10.60
C ARG A 127 5.75 7.32 10.85
N GLU A 128 4.86 7.30 9.86
CA GLU A 128 3.56 6.66 9.93
C GLU A 128 3.67 5.14 10.06
N LEU A 129 4.57 4.49 9.31
CA LEU A 129 4.82 3.06 9.45
C LEU A 129 5.31 2.71 10.86
N ALA A 130 6.20 3.51 11.45
CA ALA A 130 6.68 3.30 12.82
C ALA A 130 5.57 3.45 13.88
N ILE A 131 4.51 4.22 13.60
CA ILE A 131 3.33 4.34 14.48
C ILE A 131 2.51 3.05 14.44
N TYR A 132 2.31 2.46 13.26
CA TYR A 132 1.39 1.32 13.08
C TYR A 132 2.08 -0.04 13.13
N PHE A 133 3.34 -0.17 12.78
CA PHE A 133 4.05 -1.45 12.68
C PHE A 133 5.32 -1.41 13.51
N LYS A 134 5.48 -2.43 14.36
CA LYS A 134 6.81 -2.76 14.89
C LYS A 134 7.65 -3.36 13.75
N PRO A 135 8.99 -3.22 13.76
CA PRO A 135 9.85 -3.77 12.72
C PRO A 135 9.61 -5.27 12.46
N GLU A 136 9.34 -6.06 13.50
CA GLU A 136 9.10 -7.51 13.38
C GLU A 136 7.76 -7.87 12.71
N LYS A 137 6.87 -6.89 12.53
CA LYS A 137 5.58 -7.04 11.83
C LYS A 137 5.66 -6.63 10.36
N ILE A 138 6.85 -6.26 9.89
CA ILE A 138 7.14 -6.03 8.48
C ILE A 138 7.95 -7.24 7.99
N ILE A 139 7.39 -7.98 7.03
CA ILE A 139 7.92 -9.24 6.55
C ILE A 139 8.80 -8.99 5.33
N GLU A 140 10.07 -9.36 5.45
CA GLU A 140 11.01 -9.35 4.34
C GLU A 140 10.87 -10.64 3.52
N TYR A 141 10.49 -10.51 2.25
CA TYR A 141 10.47 -11.63 1.31
C TYR A 141 10.66 -11.14 -0.13
N GLN A 142 11.15 -12.04 -0.99
CA GLN A 142 11.36 -11.77 -2.42
C GLN A 142 10.32 -12.54 -3.26
N PRO A 143 9.41 -11.86 -3.96
CA PRO A 143 8.50 -12.52 -4.89
C PRO A 143 9.28 -13.15 -6.05
N THR A 144 8.94 -14.39 -6.42
CA THR A 144 9.53 -15.06 -7.59
C THR A 144 9.26 -14.29 -8.89
N LEU A 145 8.16 -13.53 -8.94
CA LEU A 145 7.79 -12.68 -10.07
C LEU A 145 8.48 -11.31 -10.09
N ALA A 146 9.23 -10.95 -9.04
CA ALA A 146 9.86 -9.63 -8.94
C ALA A 146 10.66 -9.22 -10.19
N PRO A 147 11.48 -10.09 -10.83
CA PRO A 147 12.23 -9.72 -12.03
C PRO A 147 11.36 -9.29 -13.22
N TRP A 148 10.09 -9.69 -13.24
CA TRP A 148 9.16 -9.45 -14.34
C TRP A 148 8.14 -8.33 -14.03
N VAL A 149 7.90 -8.06 -12.75
CA VAL A 149 6.93 -7.04 -12.29
C VAL A 149 7.62 -5.69 -12.10
N CYS A 150 8.85 -5.68 -11.60
CA CYS A 150 9.61 -4.46 -11.39
C CYS A 150 11.11 -4.76 -11.37
N GLU A 151 11.89 -4.12 -12.25
CA GLU A 151 13.36 -4.16 -12.21
C GLU A 151 13.90 -3.31 -11.04
N CYS A 152 13.41 -3.56 -9.83
CA CYS A 152 14.02 -3.04 -8.62
C CYS A 152 15.21 -3.92 -8.30
N GLN A 153 16.42 -3.34 -8.37
CA GLN A 153 17.63 -3.93 -7.79
C GLN A 153 17.41 -4.04 -6.28
N TRP A 154 16.79 -5.13 -5.85
CA TRP A 154 16.70 -5.50 -4.45
C TRP A 154 18.13 -5.69 -3.95
N MET A 155 18.63 -4.73 -3.16
CA MET A 155 20.03 -4.71 -2.72
C MET A 155 20.34 -6.00 -1.97
N GLY A 156 20.97 -6.97 -2.65
CA GLY A 156 21.35 -8.25 -2.06
C GLY A 156 21.40 -9.45 -3.00
N THR A 157 20.76 -9.42 -4.17
CA THR A 157 20.91 -10.53 -5.13
C THR A 157 21.88 -10.16 -6.25
N PRO A 158 23.09 -10.75 -6.30
CA PRO A 158 23.78 -10.81 -7.56
C PRO A 158 22.88 -11.64 -8.48
N THR A 159 22.56 -11.07 -9.64
CA THR A 159 22.16 -11.80 -10.86
C THR A 159 20.69 -12.24 -11.02
N CYS A 160 19.84 -11.34 -11.55
CA CYS A 160 18.87 -11.77 -12.57
C CYS A 160 19.51 -11.87 -13.96
N HIS A 161 20.58 -11.10 -14.22
CA HIS A 161 21.29 -11.14 -15.50
C HIS A 161 22.21 -12.36 -15.71
N ALA A 162 22.62 -13.09 -14.66
CA ALA A 162 23.42 -14.32 -14.83
C ALA A 162 22.57 -15.59 -14.92
N ALA A 163 21.37 -15.64 -14.34
CA ALA A 163 20.47 -16.78 -14.51
C ALA A 163 19.98 -16.93 -15.96
N LEU A 164 19.85 -15.82 -16.71
CA LEU A 164 19.51 -15.84 -18.14
C LEU A 164 20.72 -16.12 -19.06
N ARG A 165 21.96 -16.03 -18.55
CA ARG A 165 23.19 -16.32 -19.33
C ARG A 165 23.81 -17.69 -19.03
N ALA A 166 23.28 -18.41 -18.04
CA ALA A 166 23.78 -19.73 -17.63
C ALA A 166 22.79 -20.85 -17.99
N THR A 167 22.40 -20.95 -19.26
CA THR A 167 21.88 -22.21 -19.84
C THR A 167 22.68 -22.59 -21.08
N PRO A 168 23.84 -23.26 -20.94
CA PRO A 168 24.43 -23.98 -22.04
C PRO A 168 23.79 -25.37 -22.07
N THR A 169 22.63 -25.50 -22.70
CA THR A 169 22.14 -26.69 -23.46
C THR A 169 20.61 -26.65 -23.57
N ILE A 170 20.13 -26.08 -24.68
CA ILE A 170 18.88 -26.53 -25.27
C ILE A 170 19.14 -27.97 -25.74
N ARG A 171 18.91 -28.97 -24.88
CA ARG A 171 18.58 -30.31 -25.36
C ARG A 171 17.15 -30.24 -25.87
N ARG A 172 17.00 -30.39 -27.18
CA ARG A 172 15.74 -30.63 -27.89
C ARG A 172 14.83 -31.52 -27.04
N CYS A 173 13.75 -30.95 -26.49
CA CYS A 173 12.57 -31.74 -26.15
C CYS A 173 11.96 -32.16 -27.48
N VAL A 174 12.17 -33.41 -27.85
CA VAL A 174 11.36 -34.07 -28.88
C VAL A 174 9.96 -34.17 -28.29
N PHE A 175 9.02 -33.41 -28.86
CA PHE A 175 7.60 -33.69 -28.74
C PHE A 175 7.37 -35.08 -29.32
N VAL A 176 7.15 -36.09 -28.48
CA VAL A 176 6.48 -37.31 -28.91
C VAL A 176 5.00 -37.07 -28.65
N ALA A 177 4.29 -36.71 -29.71
CA ALA A 177 2.84 -36.84 -29.74
C ALA A 177 2.50 -38.34 -29.70
N GLY A 178 1.65 -38.71 -28.74
CA GLY A 178 0.99 -40.01 -28.62
C GLY A 178 -0.40 -39.76 -28.04
#